data_AF-A0A437AN51-F1
#
_entry.id   AF-A0A437AN51-F1
#
_cell.length_a   1.000
_cell.length_b   1.000
_cell.length_c   1.000
_cell.angle_alpha   90.00
_cell.angle_beta   90.00
_cell.angle_gamma   90.00
#
_symmetry.space_group_name_H-M   'P 1'
#
loop_
_entity.id
_entity.type
_entity.pdbx_description
1 polymer ?
#
loop_
_entity_poly.entity_id
_entity_poly.type
_entity_poly.pdbx_seq_one_letter_code
_entity_poly.pdbx_strand_id
1 'polypeptide(L)'
;MSIVDIVFGIFLTFKYLNLGNFEIPITKTQFIFDVQKDAEYKIYIQFKDYYQNYYNYSKSISFKQLKGKIPENLDSCKPFIRNNNKIIYPCGLIANSFPQFKILIDKQEISDSGIIWNSQKNFIKPTSYDLNDIIPPISWSKNTDLKKLNQNKRFVNWINIAAFDNFRKLHGKIFLKKGNHTLNISSNKNYQNIKIVFAETSSFGVRNIFLSLSLIALGIFSLVSSVIILYKSNFNISKLL
;
A
#
# COMPACT_ATOMS: atom_id res chain seq x y z
N MET A 1 24.44 -14.00 -19.19
CA MET A 1 23.41 -13.05 -18.70
C MET A 1 22.13 -13.17 -19.49
N SER A 2 22.09 -12.88 -20.79
CA SER A 2 20.87 -12.98 -21.63
C SER A 2 20.01 -14.23 -21.40
N ILE A 3 20.58 -15.43 -21.54
CA ILE A 3 19.84 -16.70 -21.36
C ILE A 3 19.28 -16.82 -19.94
N VAL A 4 20.04 -16.40 -18.93
CA VAL A 4 19.63 -16.46 -17.53
C VAL A 4 18.42 -15.54 -17.29
N ASP A 5 18.44 -14.32 -17.84
CA ASP A 5 17.34 -13.36 -17.69
C ASP A 5 16.05 -13.85 -18.38
N ILE A 6 16.18 -14.45 -19.57
CA ILE A 6 15.04 -15.04 -20.29
C ILE A 6 14.45 -16.21 -19.50
N VAL A 7 15.28 -17.17 -19.10
CA VAL A 7 14.83 -18.37 -18.36
C VAL A 7 14.18 -17.97 -17.03
N PHE A 8 14.80 -17.05 -16.29
CA PHE A 8 14.26 -16.57 -15.03
C PHE A 8 12.98 -15.76 -15.21
N GLY A 9 12.90 -14.91 -16.24
CA GLY A 9 11.69 -14.17 -16.59
C GLY A 9 10.52 -15.07 -17.00
N ILE A 10 10.77 -16.13 -17.76
CA ILE A 10 9.76 -17.15 -18.11
C ILE A 10 9.29 -17.87 -16.84
N PHE A 11 10.21 -18.32 -15.98
CA PHE A 11 9.88 -18.96 -14.72
C PHE A 11 9.00 -18.08 -13.82
N LEU A 12 9.38 -16.80 -13.64
CA LEU A 12 8.59 -15.83 -12.88
C LEU A 12 7.22 -15.59 -13.50
N THR A 13 7.12 -15.56 -14.83
CA THR A 13 5.84 -15.42 -15.53
C THR A 13 4.89 -16.57 -15.19
N PHE A 14 5.37 -17.82 -15.27
CA PHE A 14 4.58 -18.99 -14.84
C PHE A 14 4.15 -18.91 -13.38
N LYS A 15 5.04 -18.47 -12.48
CA LYS A 15 4.70 -18.29 -11.06
C LYS A 15 3.64 -17.22 -10.85
N TYR A 16 3.78 -16.05 -11.48
CA TYR A 16 2.87 -14.92 -11.31
C TYR A 16 1.51 -15.13 -11.96
N LEU A 17 1.42 -15.88 -13.06
CA LEU A 17 0.14 -16.20 -13.71
C LEU A 17 -0.72 -17.14 -12.85
N ASN A 18 -0.09 -17.98 -12.01
CA ASN A 18 -0.79 -18.90 -11.10
C ASN A 18 -1.25 -18.26 -9.79
N LEU A 19 -0.98 -16.96 -9.57
CA LEU A 19 -1.43 -16.24 -8.38
C LEU A 19 -2.80 -15.60 -8.58
N GLY A 20 -3.70 -15.89 -7.65
CA GLY A 20 -5.01 -15.27 -7.53
C GLY A 20 -4.87 -13.77 -7.24
N ASN A 21 -5.52 -12.96 -8.06
CA ASN A 21 -5.68 -11.54 -7.81
C ASN A 21 -7.07 -11.10 -8.27
N PHE A 22 -7.89 -10.61 -7.35
CA PHE A 22 -9.23 -10.12 -7.66
C PHE A 22 -9.50 -8.79 -6.96
N GLU A 23 -10.34 -7.97 -7.59
CA GLU A 23 -10.67 -6.63 -7.13
C GLU A 23 -12.18 -6.50 -6.93
N ILE A 24 -12.59 -5.94 -5.78
CA ILE A 24 -13.98 -5.70 -5.45
C ILE A 24 -14.17 -4.18 -5.32
N PRO A 25 -14.98 -3.55 -6.18
CA PRO A 25 -15.30 -2.12 -6.03
C PRO A 25 -16.18 -1.91 -4.80
N ILE A 26 -15.92 -0.87 -4.00
CA ILE A 26 -16.72 -0.57 -2.80
C ILE A 26 -18.01 0.14 -3.22
N THR A 27 -18.97 -0.62 -3.77
CA THR A 27 -20.31 -0.13 -4.13
C THR A 27 -21.38 -0.55 -3.12
N LYS A 28 -21.12 -1.60 -2.35
CA LYS A 28 -22.00 -2.17 -1.33
C LYS A 28 -21.21 -2.43 -0.04
N THR A 29 -21.92 -2.68 1.04
CA THR A 29 -21.32 -3.01 2.35
C THR A 29 -21.04 -4.51 2.50
N GLN A 30 -21.69 -5.36 1.70
CA GLN A 30 -21.53 -6.81 1.76
C GLN A 30 -21.37 -7.42 0.37
N PHE A 31 -20.44 -8.35 0.24
CA PHE A 31 -20.15 -9.09 -0.99
C PHE A 31 -19.93 -10.57 -0.68
N ILE A 32 -20.34 -11.42 -1.62
CA ILE A 32 -19.99 -12.84 -1.60
C ILE A 32 -18.99 -13.04 -2.74
N PHE A 33 -17.91 -13.74 -2.45
CA PHE A 33 -16.88 -14.06 -3.44
C PHE A 33 -16.40 -15.50 -3.23
N ASP A 34 -15.99 -16.13 -4.32
CA ASP A 34 -15.52 -17.51 -4.32
C ASP A 34 -13.99 -17.56 -4.44
N VAL A 35 -13.36 -18.30 -3.53
CA VAL A 35 -11.92 -18.53 -3.50
C VAL A 35 -11.60 -19.88 -4.12
N GLN A 36 -10.77 -19.89 -5.16
CA GLN A 36 -10.51 -21.10 -5.96
C GLN A 36 -9.57 -22.11 -5.28
N LYS A 37 -8.71 -21.64 -4.36
CA LYS A 37 -7.71 -22.46 -3.67
C LYS A 37 -7.32 -21.84 -2.33
N ASP A 38 -6.91 -22.69 -1.41
CA ASP A 38 -6.41 -22.33 -0.09
C ASP A 38 -5.11 -21.52 -0.21
N ALA A 39 -5.11 -20.27 0.28
CA ALA A 39 -3.92 -19.42 0.26
C ALA A 39 -4.00 -18.26 1.27
N GLU A 40 -2.83 -17.68 1.59
CA GLU A 40 -2.75 -16.39 2.28
C GLU A 40 -2.92 -15.24 1.28
N TYR A 41 -3.87 -14.35 1.55
CA TYR A 41 -4.15 -13.16 0.77
C TYR A 41 -3.74 -11.92 1.53
N LYS A 42 -3.01 -11.03 0.85
CA LYS A 42 -2.83 -9.64 1.27
C LYS A 42 -3.98 -8.80 0.75
N ILE A 43 -4.58 -8.03 1.64
CA ILE A 43 -5.71 -7.17 1.33
C ILE A 43 -5.21 -5.74 1.22
N TYR A 44 -5.32 -5.18 0.02
CA TYR A 44 -4.98 -3.80 -0.26
C TYR A 44 -6.24 -2.97 -0.46
N ILE A 45 -6.16 -1.72 -0.07
CA ILE A 45 -7.12 -0.70 -0.49
C ILE A 45 -6.46 0.08 -1.61
N GLN A 46 -7.07 0.02 -2.80
CA GLN A 46 -6.65 0.75 -3.97
C GLN A 46 -7.44 2.04 -4.06
N PHE A 47 -6.72 3.15 -4.11
CA PHE A 47 -7.24 4.49 -4.33
C PHE A 47 -6.97 4.85 -5.79
N LYS A 48 -7.99 5.36 -6.47
CA LYS A 48 -7.89 5.88 -7.82
C LYS A 48 -8.15 7.39 -7.81
N ASP A 49 -7.37 8.14 -8.58
CA ASP A 49 -7.46 9.59 -8.72
C ASP A 49 -7.33 10.32 -7.36
N TYR A 50 -6.46 9.82 -6.48
CA TYR A 50 -6.20 10.38 -5.15
C TYR A 50 -4.77 10.93 -5.04
N TYR A 51 -4.63 12.25 -5.00
CA TYR A 51 -3.33 12.93 -5.09
C TYR A 51 -2.62 13.09 -3.73
N GLN A 52 -2.12 11.99 -3.14
CA GLN A 52 -1.28 12.08 -1.93
C GLN A 52 0.04 12.84 -2.15
N ASN A 53 0.53 12.84 -3.39
CA ASN A 53 1.79 13.47 -3.78
C ASN A 53 1.66 14.99 -4.01
N TYR A 54 0.45 15.57 -3.97
CA TYR A 54 0.27 17.00 -4.12
C TYR A 54 1.03 17.76 -3.01
N TYR A 55 1.85 18.74 -3.38
CA TYR A 55 2.83 19.38 -2.49
C TYR A 55 2.23 19.88 -1.16
N ASN A 56 1.11 20.62 -1.24
CA ASN A 56 0.48 21.15 -0.02
C ASN A 56 -0.15 20.06 0.84
N TYR A 57 -0.64 18.98 0.22
CA TYR A 57 -1.16 17.82 0.95
C TYR A 57 -0.03 17.08 1.66
N SER A 58 1.05 16.74 0.95
CA SER A 58 2.16 15.93 1.48
C SER A 58 2.95 16.64 2.58
N LYS A 59 2.95 17.98 2.58
CA LYS A 59 3.55 18.82 3.64
C LYS A 59 2.65 18.93 4.89
N SER A 60 1.35 18.66 4.76
CA SER A 60 0.35 18.94 5.80
C SER A 60 0.26 17.85 6.87
N ILE A 61 1.30 17.81 7.72
CA ILE A 61 1.41 16.93 8.89
C ILE A 61 2.46 17.48 9.88
N SER A 62 2.38 17.10 11.16
CA SER A 62 3.39 17.42 12.18
C SER A 62 4.17 16.18 12.61
N PHE A 63 5.41 16.04 12.13
CA PHE A 63 6.29 14.95 12.55
C PHE A 63 6.67 15.03 14.04
N LYS A 64 6.67 16.23 14.64
CA LYS A 64 6.90 16.39 16.08
C LYS A 64 5.77 15.74 16.88
N GLN A 65 4.51 15.96 16.48
CA GLN A 65 3.35 15.28 17.08
C GLN A 65 3.43 13.77 16.92
N LEU A 66 3.73 13.26 15.71
CA LEU A 66 3.86 11.81 15.49
C LEU A 66 4.97 11.19 16.36
N LYS A 67 6.06 11.91 16.61
CA LYS A 67 7.13 11.49 17.53
C LYS A 67 6.77 11.62 19.01
N GLY A 68 5.50 11.91 19.34
CA GLY A 68 4.98 12.03 20.70
C GLY A 68 5.24 13.38 21.35
N LYS A 69 5.90 14.33 20.66
CA LYS A 69 6.27 15.62 21.23
C LYS A 69 5.19 16.67 21.01
N ILE A 70 5.09 17.64 21.92
CA ILE A 70 4.26 18.82 21.77
C ILE A 70 5.05 19.88 20.98
N PRO A 71 4.72 20.18 19.71
CA PRO A 71 5.39 21.23 18.95
C PRO A 71 4.96 22.63 19.40
N GLU A 72 5.91 23.56 19.35
CA GLU A 72 5.67 25.01 19.54
C GLU A 72 4.91 25.62 18.35
N ASN A 73 5.21 25.18 17.13
CA ASN A 73 4.57 25.67 15.90
C ASN A 73 3.90 24.51 15.12
N LEU A 74 2.66 24.75 14.68
CA LEU A 74 1.80 23.84 13.92
C LEU A 74 1.45 24.34 12.51
N ASP A 75 2.15 25.35 11.99
CA ASP A 75 1.90 25.95 10.67
C ASP A 75 1.96 24.95 9.52
N SER A 76 2.80 23.91 9.63
CA SER A 76 2.85 22.85 8.62
C SER A 76 1.52 22.11 8.48
N CYS A 77 0.71 22.06 9.53
CA CYS A 77 -0.57 21.35 9.55
C CYS A 77 -1.77 22.15 9.01
N LYS A 78 -1.57 23.35 8.46
CA LYS A 78 -2.68 24.12 7.87
C LYS A 78 -3.43 23.27 6.81
N PRO A 79 -4.76 23.35 6.74
CA PRO A 79 -5.66 24.19 7.56
C PRO A 79 -6.11 23.54 8.88
N PHE A 80 -5.85 22.24 9.09
CA PHE A 80 -6.40 21.46 10.21
C PHE A 80 -5.46 21.46 11.41
N ILE A 81 -5.45 22.57 12.17
CA ILE A 81 -4.61 22.73 13.37
C ILE A 81 -5.43 22.61 14.66
N ARG A 82 -6.56 23.31 14.77
CA ARG A 82 -7.42 23.36 15.96
C ARG A 82 -8.89 23.28 15.55
N ASN A 83 -9.74 22.82 16.44
CA ASN A 83 -11.19 22.93 16.34
C ASN A 83 -11.75 23.26 17.73
N ASN A 84 -12.62 24.26 17.85
CA ASN A 84 -13.23 24.71 19.11
C ASN A 84 -12.21 24.84 20.26
N ASN A 85 -11.12 25.58 20.02
CA ASN A 85 -9.98 25.83 20.91
C ASN A 85 -9.10 24.61 21.30
N LYS A 86 -9.51 23.38 20.98
CA LYS A 86 -8.70 22.17 21.19
C LYS A 86 -7.77 21.88 20.01
N ILE A 87 -6.61 21.30 20.29
CA ILE A 87 -5.61 20.94 19.28
C ILE A 87 -6.04 19.65 18.58
N ILE A 88 -5.97 19.63 17.24
CA ILE A 88 -6.20 18.40 16.48
C ILE A 88 -4.95 17.51 16.59
N TYR A 89 -5.12 16.26 17.01
CA TYR A 89 -4.05 15.28 17.11
C TYR A 89 -4.41 13.96 16.41
N PRO A 90 -3.65 13.54 15.40
CA PRO A 90 -2.59 14.28 14.69
C PRO A 90 -3.18 15.37 13.77
N CYS A 91 -2.51 16.50 13.64
CA CYS A 91 -2.95 17.59 12.77
C CYS A 91 -2.60 17.38 11.29
N GLY A 92 -3.25 18.16 10.42
CA GLY A 92 -2.94 18.24 9.00
C GLY A 92 -3.84 17.42 8.07
N LEU A 93 -3.73 17.69 6.77
CA LEU A 93 -4.54 17.06 5.72
C LEU A 93 -4.30 15.55 5.65
N ILE A 94 -3.06 15.10 5.81
CA ILE A 94 -2.72 13.67 5.74
C ILE A 94 -3.44 12.91 6.85
N ALA A 95 -3.36 13.42 8.09
CA ALA A 95 -4.02 12.80 9.22
C ALA A 95 -5.55 12.86 9.09
N ASN A 96 -6.09 14.02 8.73
CA ASN A 96 -7.52 14.23 8.54
C ASN A 96 -8.12 13.51 7.33
N SER A 97 -7.33 12.92 6.44
CA SER A 97 -7.85 12.14 5.32
C SER A 97 -7.64 10.63 5.50
N PHE A 98 -7.11 10.20 6.65
CA PHE A 98 -6.92 8.78 6.94
C PHE A 98 -8.24 8.02 6.86
N PRO A 99 -8.33 7.00 5.98
CA PRO A 99 -9.55 6.26 5.82
C PRO A 99 -9.66 5.16 6.89
N GLN A 100 -10.71 5.25 7.71
CA GLN A 100 -11.02 4.27 8.75
C GLN A 100 -11.95 3.19 8.19
N PHE A 101 -11.35 2.23 7.48
CA PHE A 101 -12.04 1.02 7.04
C PHE A 101 -11.95 -0.08 8.10
N LYS A 102 -13.05 -0.81 8.27
CA LYS A 102 -13.11 -2.07 8.99
C LYS A 102 -13.65 -3.13 8.05
N ILE A 103 -12.79 -4.11 7.77
CA ILE A 103 -13.02 -5.22 6.85
C ILE A 103 -13.15 -6.49 7.66
N LEU A 104 -14.28 -7.17 7.52
CA LEU A 104 -14.55 -8.47 8.11
C LEU A 104 -14.76 -9.49 6.99
N ILE A 105 -14.18 -10.66 7.12
CA ILE A 105 -14.41 -11.80 6.23
C ILE A 105 -14.93 -12.94 7.10
N ASP A 106 -16.11 -13.47 6.78
CA ASP A 106 -16.83 -14.45 7.59
C ASP A 106 -16.94 -14.05 9.06
N LYS A 107 -17.24 -12.77 9.30
CA LYS A 107 -17.34 -12.14 10.64
C LYS A 107 -16.02 -12.05 11.41
N GLN A 108 -14.89 -12.48 10.83
CA GLN A 108 -13.56 -12.33 11.41
C GLN A 108 -12.87 -11.07 10.87
N GLU A 109 -12.27 -10.27 11.76
CA GLU A 109 -11.45 -9.13 11.32
C GLU A 109 -10.11 -9.60 10.77
N ILE A 110 -9.69 -8.97 9.67
CA ILE A 110 -8.44 -9.27 9.00
C ILE A 110 -7.24 -8.91 9.90
N SER A 111 -6.16 -9.70 9.82
CA SER A 111 -4.98 -9.46 10.63
C SER A 111 -4.23 -8.21 10.16
N ASP A 112 -3.84 -7.35 11.10
CA ASP A 112 -2.95 -6.21 10.86
C ASP A 112 -1.46 -6.58 11.05
N SER A 113 -1.16 -7.85 11.27
CA SER A 113 0.21 -8.31 11.51
C SER A 113 1.05 -8.23 10.23
N GLY A 114 2.29 -7.76 10.36
CA GLY A 114 3.24 -7.68 9.24
C GLY A 114 2.86 -6.70 8.13
N ILE A 115 1.93 -5.76 8.37
CA ILE A 115 1.56 -4.76 7.35
C ILE A 115 2.51 -3.56 7.28
N ILE A 116 3.34 -3.37 8.31
CA ILE A 116 4.37 -2.33 8.39
C ILE A 116 5.75 -2.98 8.49
N TRP A 117 6.77 -2.29 8.00
CA TRP A 117 8.17 -2.69 8.18
C TRP A 117 8.62 -2.48 9.62
N ASN A 118 9.60 -3.27 10.09
CA ASN A 118 10.14 -3.13 11.45
C ASN A 118 10.70 -1.71 11.71
N SER A 119 11.34 -1.10 10.71
CA SER A 119 11.86 0.28 10.79
C SER A 119 10.76 1.32 11.00
N GLN A 120 9.52 1.03 10.60
CA GLN A 120 8.38 1.95 10.67
C GLN A 120 7.63 1.88 12.00
N LYS A 121 7.88 0.86 12.84
CA LYS A 121 7.22 0.70 14.15
C LYS A 121 7.39 1.91 15.06
N ASN A 122 8.51 2.63 14.91
CA ASN A 122 8.84 3.79 15.73
C ASN A 122 8.50 5.14 15.07
N PHE A 123 7.81 5.14 13.92
CA PHE A 123 7.41 6.38 13.25
C PHE A 123 6.36 7.15 14.05
N ILE A 124 5.53 6.43 14.79
CA ILE A 124 4.55 7.01 15.71
C ILE A 124 4.91 6.55 17.12
N LYS A 125 5.12 7.51 18.02
CA LYS A 125 5.38 7.26 19.44
C LYS A 125 4.13 7.60 20.26
N PRO A 126 4.01 7.07 21.48
CA PRO A 126 2.98 7.50 22.42
C PRO A 126 2.98 9.01 22.57
N THR A 127 1.80 9.62 22.63
CA THR A 127 1.63 11.06 22.78
C THR A 127 1.99 11.53 24.19
N SER A 128 2.64 12.68 24.30
CA SER A 128 2.82 13.40 25.58
C SER A 128 1.71 14.42 25.86
N TYR A 129 0.72 14.56 24.97
CA TYR A 129 -0.45 15.41 25.21
C TYR A 129 -1.36 14.82 26.29
N ASP A 130 -1.99 15.69 27.08
CA ASP A 130 -3.19 15.31 27.82
C ASP A 130 -4.37 15.12 26.84
N LEU A 131 -5.17 14.07 27.06
CA LEU A 131 -6.32 13.73 26.22
C LEU A 131 -7.40 14.82 26.27
N ASN A 132 -7.44 15.62 27.33
CA ASN A 132 -8.41 16.71 27.49
C ASN A 132 -8.13 17.89 26.55
N ASP A 133 -6.86 18.12 26.20
CA ASP A 133 -6.40 19.26 25.39
C ASP A 133 -6.47 19.00 23.88
N ILE A 134 -6.62 17.72 23.51
CA ILE A 134 -6.61 17.27 22.13
C ILE A 134 -7.95 16.66 21.71
N ILE A 135 -8.15 16.64 20.40
CA ILE A 135 -9.29 15.99 19.75
C ILE A 135 -8.80 15.22 18.52
N PRO A 136 -9.53 14.18 18.10
CA PRO A 136 -9.21 13.50 16.85
C PRO A 136 -9.44 14.42 15.65
N PRO A 137 -8.82 14.13 14.50
CA PRO A 137 -9.15 14.77 13.24
C PRO A 137 -10.64 14.70 12.94
N ILE A 138 -11.15 15.74 12.28
CA ILE A 138 -12.59 15.97 12.04
C ILE A 138 -13.23 14.80 11.27
N SER A 139 -12.47 14.17 10.38
CA SER A 139 -12.96 13.03 9.60
C SER A 139 -13.01 11.70 10.37
N TRP A 140 -12.32 11.61 11.50
CA TRP A 140 -12.22 10.36 12.25
C TRP A 140 -13.48 10.13 13.07
N SER A 141 -13.74 8.87 13.42
CA SER A 141 -14.74 8.54 14.41
C SER A 141 -14.41 9.21 15.75
N LYS A 142 -15.42 9.79 16.40
CA LYS A 142 -15.28 10.43 17.73
C LYS A 142 -14.74 9.48 18.80
N ASN A 143 -14.95 8.17 18.62
CA ASN A 143 -14.53 7.13 19.56
C ASN A 143 -13.10 6.62 19.28
N THR A 144 -12.30 7.32 18.48
CA THR A 144 -10.93 6.90 18.16
C THR A 144 -10.03 7.05 19.39
N ASP A 145 -9.37 5.96 19.80
CA ASP A 145 -8.40 5.97 20.91
C ASP A 145 -7.08 6.64 20.47
N LEU A 146 -6.93 7.91 20.83
CA LEU A 146 -5.74 8.70 20.53
C LEU A 146 -4.49 8.24 21.31
N LYS A 147 -4.67 7.62 22.48
CA LYS A 147 -3.56 7.15 23.33
C LYS A 147 -2.82 6.00 22.68
N LYS A 148 -3.55 5.15 21.95
CA LYS A 148 -3.02 3.96 21.24
C LYS A 148 -2.74 4.21 19.76
N LEU A 149 -2.64 5.46 19.32
CA LEU A 149 -2.38 5.76 17.91
C LEU A 149 -1.09 5.13 17.38
N ASN A 150 -0.06 5.00 18.23
CA ASN A 150 1.20 4.33 17.89
C ASN A 150 1.03 2.84 17.55
N GLN A 151 -0.06 2.21 17.99
CA GLN A 151 -0.39 0.82 17.68
C GLN A 151 -1.17 0.69 16.36
N ASN A 152 -1.67 1.81 15.80
CA ASN A 152 -2.44 1.81 14.56
C ASN A 152 -1.52 1.69 13.34
N LYS A 153 -1.16 0.44 12.99
CA LYS A 153 -0.30 0.13 11.83
C LYS A 153 -0.91 0.57 10.49
N ARG A 154 -2.25 0.56 10.37
CA ARG A 154 -2.95 1.04 9.17
C ARG A 154 -2.74 2.55 8.98
N PHE A 155 -2.71 3.31 10.07
CA PHE A 155 -2.37 4.73 10.03
C PHE A 155 -0.89 4.98 9.70
N VAL A 156 0.03 4.17 10.25
CA VAL A 156 1.46 4.21 9.85
C VAL A 156 1.63 3.98 8.34
N ASN A 157 0.91 3.01 7.77
CA ASN A 157 0.90 2.80 6.31
C ASN A 157 0.33 3.98 5.53
N TRP A 158 -0.66 4.67 6.08
CA TRP A 158 -1.29 5.81 5.43
C TRP A 158 -0.38 7.04 5.35
N ILE A 159 0.34 7.37 6.43
CA ILE A 159 1.21 8.55 6.47
C ILE A 159 2.45 8.42 5.57
N ASN A 160 2.79 7.20 5.13
CA ASN A 160 3.79 6.99 4.09
C ASN A 160 3.17 7.38 2.75
N ILE A 161 3.45 8.58 2.26
CA ILE A 161 2.85 9.16 1.05
C ILE A 161 3.14 8.31 -0.19
N ALA A 162 2.10 8.07 -1.00
CA ALA A 162 2.23 7.43 -2.29
C ALA A 162 2.83 8.38 -3.34
N ALA A 163 3.64 7.83 -4.25
CA ALA A 163 4.28 8.61 -5.32
C ALA A 163 3.32 8.99 -6.46
N PHE A 164 2.27 8.19 -6.66
CA PHE A 164 1.29 8.34 -7.74
C PHE A 164 -0.11 8.57 -7.18
N ASP A 165 -1.01 9.05 -8.05
CA ASP A 165 -2.43 9.28 -7.78
C ASP A 165 -3.24 7.97 -7.66
N ASN A 166 -2.82 6.95 -8.39
CA ASN A 166 -3.34 5.60 -8.34
C ASN A 166 -2.39 4.73 -7.51
N PHE A 167 -2.81 4.35 -6.31
CA PHE A 167 -1.93 3.61 -5.39
C PHE A 167 -2.70 2.60 -4.53
N ARG A 168 -1.93 1.69 -3.93
CA ARG A 168 -2.43 0.66 -3.02
C ARG A 168 -1.82 0.84 -1.64
N LYS A 169 -2.61 0.67 -0.58
CA LYS A 169 -2.13 0.57 0.80
C LYS A 169 -2.49 -0.80 1.36
N LEU A 170 -1.51 -1.49 1.93
CA LEU A 170 -1.74 -2.77 2.60
C LEU A 170 -2.55 -2.53 3.87
N HIS A 171 -3.73 -3.15 3.94
CA HIS A 171 -4.69 -2.97 5.04
C HIS A 171 -4.68 -4.14 6.02
N GLY A 172 -4.38 -5.34 5.52
CA GLY A 172 -4.27 -6.54 6.33
C GLY A 172 -3.93 -7.78 5.52
N LYS A 173 -3.96 -8.92 6.20
CA LYS A 173 -3.77 -10.24 5.60
C LYS A 173 -4.71 -11.25 6.24
N ILE A 174 -5.04 -12.28 5.48
CA ILE A 174 -5.93 -13.37 5.93
C ILE A 174 -5.61 -14.64 5.15
N PHE A 175 -5.74 -15.79 5.81
CA PHE A 175 -5.73 -17.08 5.15
C PHE A 175 -7.17 -17.47 4.80
N LEU A 176 -7.44 -17.72 3.52
CA LEU A 176 -8.76 -18.13 3.04
C LEU A 176 -8.67 -19.55 2.51
N LYS A 177 -9.68 -20.35 2.84
CA LYS A 177 -9.85 -21.69 2.28
C LYS A 177 -10.58 -21.59 0.95
N LYS A 178 -10.56 -22.66 0.16
CA LYS A 178 -11.36 -22.78 -1.04
C LYS A 178 -12.86 -22.72 -0.69
N GLY A 179 -13.61 -21.90 -1.42
CA GLY A 179 -15.06 -21.80 -1.33
C GLY A 179 -15.57 -20.37 -1.17
N ASN A 180 -16.87 -20.27 -0.86
CA ASN A 180 -17.57 -19.00 -0.74
C ASN A 180 -17.29 -18.33 0.60
N HIS A 181 -16.92 -17.06 0.53
CA HIS A 181 -16.66 -16.20 1.67
C HIS A 181 -17.53 -14.95 1.62
N THR A 182 -17.89 -14.45 2.80
CA THR A 182 -18.68 -13.21 2.93
C THR A 182 -17.77 -12.08 3.40
N LEU A 183 -17.65 -11.04 2.58
CA LEU A 183 -16.93 -9.81 2.87
C LEU A 183 -17.91 -8.75 3.39
N ASN A 184 -17.65 -8.21 4.57
CA ASN A 184 -18.37 -7.08 5.15
C ASN A 184 -17.41 -5.90 5.31
N ILE A 185 -17.78 -4.76 4.73
CA ILE A 185 -16.97 -3.53 4.73
C ILE A 185 -17.77 -2.45 5.43
N SER A 186 -17.12 -1.80 6.38
CA SER A 186 -17.64 -0.62 7.05
C SER A 186 -16.60 0.49 7.01
N SER A 187 -17.07 1.73 6.83
CA SER A 187 -16.23 2.91 6.76
C SER A 187 -16.89 4.08 7.48
N ASN A 188 -16.05 5.02 7.94
CA ASN A 188 -16.52 6.27 8.56
C ASN A 188 -17.18 7.24 7.57
N LYS A 189 -16.92 7.08 6.27
CA LYS A 189 -17.39 7.95 5.20
C LYS A 189 -17.66 7.15 3.93
N ASN A 190 -18.46 7.72 3.04
CA ASN A 190 -18.61 7.21 1.68
C ASN A 190 -17.38 7.61 0.87
N TYR A 191 -16.65 6.62 0.37
CA TYR A 191 -15.51 6.85 -0.50
C TYR A 191 -15.87 6.47 -1.94
N GLN A 192 -15.54 7.35 -2.87
CA GLN A 192 -15.65 7.09 -4.30
C GLN A 192 -14.28 6.65 -4.83
N ASN A 193 -14.26 5.92 -5.95
CA ASN A 193 -13.03 5.52 -6.63
C ASN A 193 -12.07 4.65 -5.79
N ILE A 194 -12.62 3.89 -4.84
CA ILE A 194 -11.86 2.93 -4.03
C ILE A 194 -12.25 1.49 -4.38
N LYS A 195 -11.25 0.63 -4.49
CA LYS A 195 -11.41 -0.81 -4.64
C LYS A 195 -10.64 -1.55 -3.55
N ILE A 196 -11.13 -2.72 -3.16
CA ILE A 196 -10.40 -3.65 -2.32
C ILE A 196 -9.77 -4.68 -3.23
N VAL A 197 -8.47 -4.91 -3.08
CA VAL A 197 -7.70 -5.83 -3.91
C VAL A 197 -7.18 -6.95 -3.03
N PHE A 198 -7.55 -8.17 -3.37
CA PHE A 198 -7.03 -9.39 -2.76
C PHE A 198 -5.92 -9.92 -3.65
N ALA A 199 -4.71 -9.96 -3.11
CA ALA A 199 -3.54 -10.47 -3.82
C ALA A 199 -2.95 -11.66 -3.05
N GLU A 200 -2.95 -12.82 -3.69
CA GLU A 200 -2.28 -14.01 -3.18
C GLU A 200 -0.78 -13.77 -3.04
N THR A 201 -0.19 -14.26 -1.96
CA THR A 201 1.25 -14.17 -1.72
C THR A 201 1.98 -15.44 -2.12
N SER A 202 3.15 -15.25 -2.76
CA SER A 202 4.13 -16.30 -3.03
C SER A 202 5.47 -15.98 -2.40
N SER A 203 6.43 -16.90 -2.50
CA SER A 203 7.83 -16.66 -2.10
C SER A 203 8.48 -15.48 -2.83
N PHE A 204 8.02 -15.16 -4.04
CA PHE A 204 8.49 -14.00 -4.83
C PHE A 204 7.63 -12.75 -4.62
N GLY A 205 6.73 -12.76 -3.64
CA GLY A 205 5.79 -11.68 -3.36
C GLY A 205 4.45 -11.86 -4.07
N VAL A 206 3.78 -10.73 -4.32
CA VAL A 206 2.48 -10.69 -5.02
C VAL A 206 2.69 -10.64 -6.53
N ARG A 207 1.64 -10.92 -7.29
CA ARG A 207 1.65 -10.91 -8.77
C ARG A 207 2.27 -9.62 -9.33
N ASN A 208 3.39 -9.75 -10.05
CA ASN A 208 4.08 -8.64 -10.72
C ASN A 208 4.58 -9.04 -12.11
N ILE A 209 3.68 -8.96 -13.10
CA ILE A 209 3.97 -9.34 -14.50
C ILE A 209 4.97 -8.37 -15.15
N PHE A 210 4.99 -7.10 -14.73
CA PHE A 210 5.92 -6.12 -15.30
C PHE A 210 7.38 -6.54 -15.12
N LEU A 211 7.74 -7.01 -13.92
CA LEU A 211 9.09 -7.49 -13.63
C LEU A 211 9.47 -8.68 -14.54
N SER A 212 8.59 -9.67 -14.67
CA SER A 212 8.90 -10.86 -15.45
C SER A 212 9.05 -10.56 -16.95
N LEU A 213 8.17 -9.72 -17.51
CA LEU A 213 8.28 -9.27 -18.90
C LEU A 213 9.51 -8.40 -19.15
N SER A 214 9.88 -7.53 -18.20
CA SER A 214 11.06 -6.68 -18.33
C SER A 214 12.34 -7.51 -18.40
N LEU A 215 12.45 -8.57 -17.59
CA LEU A 215 13.59 -9.49 -17.62
C LEU A 215 13.70 -10.21 -18.98
N ILE A 216 12.58 -10.68 -19.52
CA ILE A 216 12.54 -11.32 -20.85
C ILE A 216 12.97 -10.31 -21.93
N ALA A 217 12.45 -9.09 -21.90
CA ALA A 217 12.78 -8.05 -22.87
C ALA A 217 14.26 -7.67 -22.84
N LEU A 218 14.84 -7.47 -21.65
CA LEU A 218 16.27 -7.18 -21.47
C LEU A 218 17.15 -8.36 -21.91
N GLY A 219 16.71 -9.59 -21.64
CA GLY A 219 17.37 -10.81 -22.08
C GLY A 219 17.41 -10.93 -23.60
N ILE A 220 16.29 -10.67 -24.29
CA ILE A 220 16.22 -10.67 -25.76
C ILE A 220 17.09 -9.54 -26.34
N PHE A 221 16.99 -8.33 -25.79
CA PHE A 221 17.76 -7.18 -26.24
C PHE A 221 19.27 -7.44 -26.16
N SER A 222 19.75 -8.01 -25.05
CA SER A 222 21.16 -8.37 -24.88
C SER A 222 21.60 -9.52 -25.79
N LEU A 223 20.72 -10.49 -26.08
CA LEU A 223 21.00 -11.56 -27.04
C LEU A 223 21.22 -11.00 -28.45
N VAL A 224 20.27 -10.19 -28.92
CA VAL A 224 20.32 -9.57 -30.25
C VAL A 224 21.55 -8.69 -30.38
N SER A 225 21.84 -7.88 -29.37
CA SER A 225 23.03 -7.03 -29.34
C SER A 225 24.32 -7.84 -29.45
N SER A 226 24.42 -8.97 -28.72
CA SER A 226 25.57 -9.87 -28.79
C SER A 226 25.75 -10.46 -30.18
N VAL A 227 24.67 -10.94 -30.82
CA VAL A 227 24.71 -11.52 -32.18
C VAL A 227 25.16 -10.48 -33.21
N ILE A 228 24.66 -9.24 -33.12
CA ILE A 228 25.06 -8.15 -34.04
C ILE A 228 26.55 -7.84 -33.90
N ILE A 229 27.05 -7.76 -32.66
CA ILE A 229 28.47 -7.50 -32.39
C ILE A 229 29.34 -8.63 -32.95
N LEU A 230 28.97 -9.89 -32.73
CA LEU A 230 29.68 -11.06 -33.26
C LEU A 230 29.68 -11.11 -34.78
N TYR A 231 28.55 -10.80 -35.42
CA TYR A 231 28.48 -10.71 -36.88
C TYR A 231 29.43 -9.65 -37.43
N LYS A 232 29.44 -8.46 -36.81
CA LYS A 232 30.32 -7.35 -37.23
C LYS A 232 31.80 -7.64 -36.94
N SER A 233 32.12 -8.32 -35.84
CA SER A 233 33.50 -8.69 -35.53
C SER A 233 34.04 -9.71 -36.54
N ASN A 234 33.25 -10.74 -36.87
CA ASN A 234 33.66 -11.76 -37.85
C ASN A 234 33.86 -11.16 -39.25
N PHE A 235 32.98 -10.24 -39.67
CA PHE A 235 33.13 -9.53 -40.94
C PHE A 235 34.37 -8.63 -41.01
N ASN A 236 34.75 -8.00 -39.89
CA ASN A 236 35.99 -7.22 -39.83
C ASN A 236 37.25 -8.11 -39.87
N ILE A 237 37.22 -9.28 -39.23
CA ILE A 237 38.32 -10.24 -39.27
C ILE A 237 38.52 -10.77 -40.69
N SER A 238 37.45 -11.09 -41.41
CA SER A 238 37.53 -11.55 -42.80
C SER A 238 38.04 -10.50 -43.78
N LYS A 239 38.11 -9.22 -43.39
CA LYS A 239 38.73 -8.15 -44.20
C LYS A 239 40.22 -7.96 -43.93
N LEU A 240 40.74 -8.57 -42.86
CA LEU A 240 42.15 -8.50 -42.46
C LEU A 240 42.97 -9.69 -42.98
N LEU A 241 42.30 -10.76 -43.44
CA LEU A 241 42.86 -11.94 -44.10
C LEU A 241 42.73 -11.80 -45.62
#